data_AF-A0A813FTR8-F1
#
_entry.id   AF-A0A813FTR8-F1
#
_cell.length_a   1.000
_cell.length_b   1.000
_cell.length_c   1.000
_cell.angle_alpha   90.00
_cell.angle_beta   90.00
_cell.angle_gamma   90.00
#
_symmetry.space_group_name_H-M   'P 1'
#
loop_
_entity.id
_entity.type
_entity.pdbx_description
1 polymer ?
#
loop_
_entity_poly.entity_id
_entity_poly.type
_entity_poly.pdbx_seq_one_letter_code
_entity_poly.pdbx_strand_id
1 'polypeptide(L)'
;MFLACSRQFFAQPVVQQDILFFLREEIPEGAAVAVLTGVHPRMRGRVWKEVLVFRELRVVHVYAILNYGGQCFRQLEYSTNCKYSLASLQPTVQSRPTPWPEWGRHQAGKPETEPKTFPASVVLSRTLVRRDPTTGSGAGGAELLDDLADWSDGDVSEEEDDEGERTVWERAQREGEQFLPTKVLRGLLPEALLTGYRFYQTNSWPNRVLHGYKVNKKGEEETTGTPTTFVEVRLVKCACVTPTRTRGWQATVALHIPGRGPYYLLSLLYAAEGTWVPKEV
;
A
#
# COMPACT_ATOMS: atom_id res chain seq x y z
N MET A 1 49.34 -10.60 -18.57
CA MET A 1 49.07 -11.47 -17.40
C MET A 1 47.67 -11.11 -16.90
N PHE A 2 46.64 -11.77 -17.45
CA PHE A 2 45.24 -11.50 -17.06
C PHE A 2 44.94 -12.32 -15.81
N LEU A 3 44.80 -11.63 -14.68
CA LEU A 3 44.34 -12.25 -13.43
C LEU A 3 42.93 -12.80 -13.66
N ALA A 4 42.76 -14.09 -13.35
CA ALA A 4 41.49 -14.79 -13.37
C ALA A 4 40.49 -14.03 -12.48
N CYS A 5 39.57 -13.29 -13.11
CA CYS A 5 38.47 -12.66 -12.39
C CYS A 5 37.57 -13.77 -11.85
N SER A 6 37.51 -13.89 -10.53
CA SER A 6 36.80 -14.93 -9.80
C SER A 6 35.36 -15.10 -10.30
N ARG A 7 35.02 -16.33 -10.71
CA ARG A 7 33.70 -16.76 -11.20
C ARG A 7 32.63 -16.88 -10.10
N GLN A 8 32.84 -16.33 -8.90
CA GLN A 8 31.80 -16.33 -7.87
C GLN A 8 30.90 -15.09 -8.02
N PHE A 9 30.10 -15.08 -9.08
CA PHE A 9 29.10 -14.01 -9.31
C PHE A 9 27.91 -14.10 -8.36
N PHE A 10 27.75 -15.23 -7.66
CA PHE A 10 26.73 -15.45 -6.65
C PHE A 10 27.33 -16.29 -5.52
N ALA A 11 27.86 -15.64 -4.49
CA ALA A 11 27.87 -16.30 -3.20
C ALA A 11 26.41 -16.42 -2.80
N GLN A 12 25.83 -17.62 -2.94
CA GLN A 12 24.51 -17.88 -2.38
C GLN A 12 24.57 -17.45 -0.91
N PRO A 13 23.67 -16.56 -0.45
CA PRO A 13 23.58 -16.30 0.97
C PRO A 13 23.37 -17.66 1.65
N VAL A 14 24.05 -17.89 2.77
CA VAL A 14 23.89 -19.12 3.56
C VAL A 14 22.52 -19.06 4.21
N VAL A 15 21.47 -19.40 3.45
CA VAL A 15 20.14 -19.66 3.97
C VAL A 15 20.09 -21.12 4.35
N GLN A 16 19.51 -21.42 5.53
CA GLN A 16 19.37 -22.79 6.02
C GLN A 16 18.54 -23.68 5.08
N GLN A 17 17.71 -23.07 4.23
CA GLN A 17 16.83 -23.74 3.28
C GLN A 17 16.70 -22.88 2.02
N ASP A 18 16.66 -23.52 0.85
CA ASP A 18 16.54 -22.83 -0.43
C ASP A 18 15.20 -22.09 -0.54
N ILE A 19 15.27 -20.83 -0.98
CA ILE A 19 14.09 -20.02 -1.30
C ILE A 19 13.65 -20.40 -2.72
N LEU A 20 12.41 -20.85 -2.86
CA LEU A 20 11.84 -21.22 -4.15
C LEU A 20 11.22 -20.00 -4.82
N PHE A 21 11.62 -19.77 -6.08
CA PHE A 21 11.01 -18.77 -6.94
C PHE A 21 10.22 -19.46 -8.05
N PHE A 22 8.94 -19.11 -8.14
CA PHE A 22 8.04 -19.65 -9.16
C PHE A 22 7.72 -18.57 -10.17
N LEU A 23 7.73 -18.92 -11.44
CA LEU A 23 7.18 -18.06 -12.47
C LEU A 23 5.65 -18.07 -12.32
N ARG A 24 5.02 -16.89 -12.23
CA ARG A 24 3.57 -16.81 -11.96
C ARG A 24 2.73 -17.29 -13.14
N GLU A 25 3.13 -16.92 -14.34
CA GLU A 25 2.47 -17.23 -15.61
C GLU A 25 3.54 -17.46 -16.68
N GLU A 26 3.26 -18.29 -17.67
CA GLU A 26 4.15 -18.48 -18.82
C GLU A 26 4.40 -17.12 -19.49
N ILE A 27 5.67 -16.77 -19.71
CA ILE A 27 6.05 -15.46 -20.24
C ILE A 27 5.83 -15.49 -21.76
N PRO A 28 4.89 -14.69 -22.32
CA PRO A 28 4.70 -14.62 -23.75
C PRO A 28 5.97 -14.14 -24.46
N GLU A 29 6.17 -14.61 -25.69
CA GLU A 29 7.23 -14.08 -26.54
C GLU A 29 7.03 -12.57 -26.72
N GLY A 30 8.03 -11.78 -26.34
CA GLY A 30 7.90 -10.33 -26.40
C GLY A 30 7.47 -9.64 -25.11
N ALA A 31 7.22 -10.35 -24.00
CA ALA A 31 6.82 -9.71 -22.74
C ALA A 31 7.82 -8.66 -22.24
N ALA A 32 7.31 -7.50 -21.82
CA ALA A 32 8.12 -6.42 -21.28
C ALA A 32 8.50 -6.64 -19.80
N VAL A 33 7.67 -7.40 -19.07
CA VAL A 33 7.83 -7.67 -17.64
C VAL A 33 7.61 -9.15 -17.37
N ALA A 34 8.50 -9.76 -16.59
CA ALA A 34 8.29 -11.07 -16.00
C ALA A 34 8.12 -10.94 -14.49
N VAL A 35 7.24 -11.76 -13.90
CA VAL A 35 6.94 -11.74 -12.46
C VAL A 35 7.27 -13.10 -11.87
N LEU A 36 8.21 -13.11 -10.91
CA LEU A 36 8.52 -14.29 -10.11
C LEU A 36 7.99 -14.12 -8.69
N THR A 37 7.48 -15.20 -8.14
CA THR A 37 6.89 -15.28 -6.81
C THR A 37 7.85 -16.06 -5.92
N GLY A 38 8.39 -15.40 -4.90
CA GLY A 38 9.25 -16.02 -3.90
C GLY A 38 8.44 -16.57 -2.74
N VAL A 39 8.57 -17.87 -2.49
CA VAL A 39 7.95 -18.57 -1.36
C VAL A 39 9.04 -18.95 -0.37
N HIS A 40 8.91 -18.46 0.86
CA HIS A 40 9.85 -18.79 1.92
C HIS A 40 9.45 -20.11 2.60
N PRO A 41 10.35 -21.07 2.81
CA PRO A 41 9.99 -22.39 3.36
C PRO A 41 9.40 -22.30 4.78
N ARG A 42 9.88 -21.36 5.62
CA ARG A 42 9.30 -21.07 6.94
C ARG A 42 7.88 -20.46 6.91
N MET A 43 7.42 -19.94 5.77
CA MET A 43 6.13 -19.24 5.64
C MET A 43 4.98 -20.16 5.16
N ARG A 44 5.15 -21.49 5.27
CA ARG A 44 4.12 -22.50 4.93
C ARG A 44 3.45 -22.26 3.57
N GLY A 45 4.25 -22.01 2.52
CA GLY A 45 3.74 -21.84 1.16
C GLY A 45 3.19 -20.44 0.84
N ARG A 46 3.19 -19.49 1.79
CA ARG A 46 2.75 -18.12 1.52
C ARG A 46 3.80 -17.37 0.70
N VAL A 47 3.31 -16.56 -0.24
CA VAL A 47 4.13 -15.62 -0.99
C VAL A 47 4.69 -14.58 -0.04
N TRP A 48 6.00 -14.36 -0.15
CA TRP A 48 6.74 -13.42 0.69
C TRP A 48 7.47 -12.36 -0.12
N LYS A 49 7.94 -12.73 -1.33
CA LYS A 49 8.54 -11.80 -2.27
C LYS A 49 7.85 -11.86 -3.61
N GLU A 50 7.92 -10.74 -4.32
CA GLU A 50 7.60 -10.67 -5.74
C GLU A 50 8.77 -9.98 -6.45
N VAL A 51 9.30 -10.63 -7.48
CA VAL A 51 10.43 -10.13 -8.27
C VAL A 51 9.90 -9.75 -9.64
N LEU A 52 10.01 -8.47 -9.97
CA LEU A 52 9.62 -7.93 -11.27
C LEU A 52 10.88 -7.71 -12.09
N VAL A 53 10.97 -8.36 -13.24
CA VAL A 53 12.07 -8.24 -14.19
C VAL A 53 11.58 -7.44 -15.40
N PHE A 54 12.07 -6.22 -15.56
CA PHE A 54 11.72 -5.32 -16.66
C PHE A 54 12.75 -5.46 -17.79
N ARG A 55 12.33 -6.00 -18.93
CA ARG A 55 13.20 -6.25 -20.09
C ARG A 55 13.73 -4.95 -20.70
N GLU A 56 12.83 -4.00 -20.97
CA GLU A 56 13.17 -2.75 -21.68
C GLU A 56 14.02 -1.82 -20.81
N LEU A 57 13.68 -1.72 -19.52
CA LEU A 57 14.43 -0.91 -18.57
C LEU A 57 15.75 -1.56 -18.14
N ARG A 58 15.90 -2.88 -18.35
CA ARG A 58 16.99 -3.71 -17.83
C ARG A 58 17.13 -3.55 -16.32
N VAL A 59 16.00 -3.64 -15.63
CA VAL A 59 15.92 -3.47 -14.17
C VAL A 59 15.16 -4.64 -13.55
N VAL A 60 15.67 -5.11 -12.43
CA VAL A 60 14.99 -6.00 -11.50
C VAL A 60 14.58 -5.22 -10.25
N HIS A 61 13.31 -5.34 -9.87
CA HIS A 61 12.75 -4.88 -8.61
C HIS A 61 12.35 -6.08 -7.74
N VAL A 62 12.64 -6.02 -6.46
CA VAL A 62 12.20 -7.01 -5.47
C VAL A 62 11.30 -6.32 -4.46
N TYR A 63 10.07 -6.80 -4.40
CA TYR A 63 9.06 -6.34 -3.47
C TYR A 63 8.89 -7.35 -2.34
N ALA A 64 8.81 -6.87 -1.11
CA ALA A 64 8.25 -7.64 0.00
C ALA A 64 6.73 -7.59 -0.07
N ILE A 65 6.10 -8.75 0.12
CA ILE A 65 4.65 -8.88 0.27
C ILE A 65 4.32 -8.81 1.75
N LEU A 66 3.63 -7.74 2.13
CA LEU A 66 3.19 -7.46 3.48
C LEU A 66 1.71 -7.82 3.61
N ASN A 67 1.40 -8.70 4.55
CA ASN A 67 0.02 -8.96 4.91
C ASN A 67 -0.38 -8.02 6.04
N TYR A 68 -1.39 -7.19 5.80
CA TYR A 68 -1.95 -6.31 6.81
C TYR A 68 -3.47 -6.31 6.66
N GLY A 69 -4.17 -6.79 7.69
CA GLY A 69 -5.63 -6.78 7.70
C GLY A 69 -6.33 -7.58 6.61
N GLY A 70 -5.82 -8.78 6.32
CA GLY A 70 -6.36 -9.63 5.25
C GLY A 70 -6.00 -9.16 3.84
N GLN A 71 -5.34 -8.01 3.69
CA GLN A 71 -4.89 -7.48 2.40
C GLN A 71 -3.38 -7.67 2.22
N CYS A 72 -2.96 -7.85 0.97
CA CYS A 72 -1.57 -7.97 0.57
C CYS A 72 -1.07 -6.64 -0.03
N PHE A 73 -0.02 -6.08 0.55
CA PHE A 73 0.63 -4.87 0.08
C PHE A 73 2.04 -5.18 -0.43
N ARG A 74 2.50 -4.40 -1.42
CA ARG A 74 3.86 -4.49 -1.97
C ARG A 74 4.70 -3.35 -1.42
N GLN A 75 5.86 -3.68 -0.87
CA GLN A 75 6.87 -2.69 -0.49
C GLN A 75 8.15 -2.95 -1.30
N LEU A 76 8.63 -1.95 -2.04
CA LEU A 76 9.91 -2.06 -2.76
C LEU A 76 11.07 -2.11 -1.75
N GLU A 77 11.83 -3.20 -1.75
CA GLU A 77 12.98 -3.38 -0.84
C GLU A 77 14.32 -3.34 -1.57
N TYR A 78 14.33 -3.69 -2.85
CA TYR A 78 15.55 -3.68 -3.65
C TYR A 78 15.26 -3.36 -5.11
N SER A 79 16.17 -2.59 -5.71
CA SER A 79 16.23 -2.36 -7.15
C SER A 79 17.68 -2.47 -7.62
N THR A 80 17.88 -3.08 -8.78
CA THR A 80 19.18 -3.08 -9.49
C THR A 80 19.59 -1.70 -10.01
N ASN A 81 18.65 -0.76 -10.14
CA ASN A 81 18.93 0.59 -10.63
C ASN A 81 18.08 1.65 -9.90
N CYS A 82 18.74 2.45 -9.08
CA CYS A 82 18.13 3.45 -8.22
C CYS A 82 17.46 4.61 -8.97
N LYS A 83 17.76 4.77 -10.27
CA LYS A 83 17.07 5.76 -11.12
C LYS A 83 15.58 5.44 -11.29
N TYR A 84 15.21 4.18 -11.10
CA TYR A 84 13.83 3.69 -11.22
C TYR A 84 13.24 3.24 -9.88
N SER A 85 13.91 3.55 -8.76
CA SER A 85 13.43 3.21 -7.42
C SER A 85 12.76 4.38 -6.71
N LEU A 86 12.27 4.13 -5.49
CA LEU A 86 11.75 5.16 -4.60
C LEU A 86 12.86 6.14 -4.20
N ALA A 87 12.50 7.40 -3.96
CA ALA A 87 13.43 8.43 -3.50
C ALA A 87 14.13 8.06 -2.17
N SER A 88 13.47 7.28 -1.32
CA SER A 88 14.07 6.78 -0.07
C SER A 88 15.01 5.59 -0.27
N LEU A 89 14.94 4.92 -1.43
CA LEU A 89 15.78 3.77 -1.77
C LEU A 89 17.01 4.25 -2.54
N GLN A 90 17.99 4.79 -1.83
CA GLN A 90 19.23 5.30 -2.39
C GLN A 90 20.35 4.24 -2.38
N PRO A 91 21.31 4.31 -3.31
CA PRO A 91 22.48 3.45 -3.28
C PRO A 91 23.31 3.74 -2.03
N THR A 92 24.00 2.72 -1.52
CA THR A 92 24.88 2.87 -0.36
C THR A 92 26.11 3.72 -0.73
N VAL A 93 26.34 4.81 -0.01
CA VAL A 93 27.54 5.66 -0.14
C VAL A 93 28.75 5.14 0.66
N GLN A 94 28.58 4.04 1.40
CA GLN A 94 29.64 3.46 2.23
C GLN A 94 30.76 2.89 1.36
N SER A 95 32.00 3.04 1.84
CA SER A 95 33.17 2.40 1.22
C SER A 95 33.01 0.88 1.25
N ARG A 96 33.40 0.21 0.15
CA ARG A 96 33.25 -1.24 -0.01
C ARG A 96 34.63 -1.89 -0.15
N PRO A 97 34.84 -3.07 0.45
CA PRO A 97 36.09 -3.80 0.31
C PRO A 97 36.27 -4.40 -1.09
N THR A 98 35.18 -4.61 -1.82
CA THR A 98 35.16 -5.19 -3.17
C THR A 98 34.54 -4.23 -4.18
N PRO A 99 35.00 -4.26 -5.45
CA PRO A 99 34.40 -3.46 -6.50
C PRO A 99 32.94 -3.87 -6.73
N TRP A 100 32.16 -2.94 -7.27
CA TRP A 100 30.78 -3.24 -7.67
C TRP A 100 30.77 -4.33 -8.74
N PRO A 101 29.87 -5.33 -8.64
CA PRO A 101 29.58 -6.16 -9.80
C PRO A 101 28.99 -5.27 -10.91
N GLU A 102 29.24 -5.60 -12.18
CA GLU A 102 28.83 -4.77 -13.32
C GLU A 102 27.32 -4.44 -13.30
N TRP A 103 26.50 -5.40 -12.89
CA TRP A 103 25.05 -5.27 -12.78
C TRP A 103 24.58 -4.48 -11.55
N GLY A 104 25.41 -4.32 -10.52
CA GLY A 104 25.02 -3.78 -9.22
C GLY A 104 25.42 -2.34 -8.98
N ARG A 105 26.11 -1.68 -9.93
CA ARG A 105 26.66 -0.32 -9.74
C ARG A 105 25.62 0.72 -9.32
N HIS A 106 24.37 0.55 -9.75
CA HIS A 106 23.27 1.46 -9.44
C HIS A 106 22.24 0.84 -8.48
N GLN A 107 22.56 -0.29 -7.84
CA GLN A 107 21.58 -0.95 -7.01
C GLN A 107 21.27 -0.13 -5.74
N ALA A 108 20.04 -0.21 -5.28
CA ALA A 108 19.60 0.40 -4.04
C ALA A 108 18.76 -0.57 -3.22
N GLY A 109 18.85 -0.42 -1.91
CA GLY A 109 18.21 -1.33 -0.96
C GLY A 109 18.96 -2.65 -0.78
N LYS A 110 18.32 -3.57 -0.05
CA LYS A 110 18.83 -4.92 0.21
C LYS A 110 17.65 -5.88 0.16
N PRO A 111 17.70 -6.95 -0.66
CA PRO A 111 16.68 -7.97 -0.62
C PRO A 111 16.89 -8.76 0.67
N GLU A 112 16.12 -8.44 1.71
CA GLU A 112 16.21 -9.19 2.96
C GLU A 112 15.80 -10.63 2.68
N THR A 113 16.63 -11.58 3.12
CA THR A 113 16.44 -13.02 2.93
C THR A 113 15.51 -13.63 3.96
N GLU A 114 15.33 -12.96 5.09
CA GLU A 114 14.48 -13.44 6.18
C GLU A 114 13.10 -12.76 6.12
N PRO A 115 12.02 -13.52 6.39
CA PRO A 115 10.71 -12.92 6.56
C PRO A 115 10.72 -12.08 7.83
N LYS A 116 10.52 -10.77 7.67
CA LYS A 116 10.23 -9.89 8.80
C LYS A 116 9.03 -10.46 9.55
N THR A 117 9.24 -10.82 10.81
CA THR A 117 8.15 -11.21 11.69
C THR A 117 7.38 -9.95 12.00
N PHE A 118 6.31 -9.72 11.25
CA PHE A 118 5.41 -8.64 11.60
C PHE A 118 4.56 -9.12 12.78
N PRO A 119 4.48 -8.36 13.87
CA PRO A 119 3.55 -8.68 14.94
C PRO A 119 2.14 -8.79 14.35
N ALA A 120 1.29 -9.61 14.97
CA ALA A 120 -0.12 -9.68 14.60
C ALA A 120 -0.68 -8.26 14.49
N SER A 121 -1.07 -7.88 13.28
CA SER A 121 -1.53 -6.52 13.02
C SER A 121 -3.03 -6.45 13.21
N VAL A 122 -3.48 -5.63 14.14
CA VAL A 122 -4.91 -5.31 14.30
C VAL A 122 -5.31 -4.32 13.20
N VAL A 123 -6.44 -4.58 12.57
CA VAL A 123 -7.05 -3.62 11.64
C VAL A 123 -7.88 -2.65 12.44
N LEU A 124 -7.50 -1.38 12.39
CA LEU A 124 -8.36 -0.31 12.87
C LEU A 124 -9.28 0.09 11.73
N SER A 125 -10.53 -0.38 11.79
CA SER A 125 -11.60 0.09 10.93
C SER A 125 -12.47 1.06 11.72
N ARG A 126 -12.92 2.13 11.07
CA ARG A 126 -13.86 3.08 11.66
C ARG A 126 -15.05 3.28 10.73
N THR A 127 -16.23 3.38 11.31
CA THR A 127 -17.44 3.73 10.58
C THR A 127 -17.60 5.24 10.63
N LEU A 128 -17.53 5.90 9.47
CA LEU A 128 -17.89 7.31 9.40
C LEU A 128 -19.42 7.41 9.41
N VAL A 129 -19.98 7.81 10.54
CA VAL A 129 -21.39 8.18 10.60
C VAL A 129 -21.54 9.56 9.94
N ARG A 130 -21.69 9.58 8.60
CA ARG A 130 -22.08 10.79 7.89
C ARG A 130 -23.56 11.05 8.17
N ARG A 131 -23.86 11.88 9.19
CA ARG A 131 -25.20 12.43 9.34
C ARG A 131 -25.45 13.36 8.15
N ASP A 132 -26.54 13.12 7.41
CA ASP A 132 -27.05 14.14 6.51
C ASP A 132 -27.48 15.36 7.34
N PRO A 133 -26.98 16.57 7.02
CA PRO A 133 -27.30 17.76 7.81
C PRO A 133 -28.79 18.11 7.77
N THR A 134 -29.55 17.54 6.83
CA THR A 134 -30.99 17.80 6.65
C THR A 134 -31.90 16.95 7.52
N THR A 135 -31.40 15.87 8.15
CA THR A 135 -32.26 14.85 8.78
C THR A 135 -32.25 14.90 10.32
N GLY A 136 -31.62 15.91 10.92
CA GLY A 136 -31.31 15.93 12.36
C GLY A 136 -31.53 17.27 13.04
N SER A 137 -32.74 17.82 12.95
CA SER A 137 -33.20 18.82 13.93
C SER A 137 -34.69 18.62 14.17
N GLY A 138 -35.05 17.48 14.79
CA GLY A 138 -36.31 17.40 15.51
C GLY A 138 -36.32 18.51 16.57
N ALA A 139 -37.48 19.15 16.77
CA ALA A 139 -37.64 20.36 17.58
C ALA A 139 -37.26 20.23 19.07
N GLY A 140 -36.79 19.06 19.52
CA GLY A 140 -36.46 18.76 20.91
C GLY A 140 -34.98 18.80 21.28
N GLY A 141 -34.05 18.96 20.33
CA GLY A 141 -32.61 19.07 20.66
C GLY A 141 -31.98 17.83 21.33
N ALA A 142 -32.72 16.73 21.48
CA ALA A 142 -32.19 15.46 21.98
C ALA A 142 -31.43 14.76 20.84
N GLU A 143 -30.17 14.40 21.07
CA GLU A 143 -29.43 13.54 20.15
C GLU A 143 -30.06 12.15 20.15
N LEU A 144 -30.49 11.65 18.98
CA LEU A 144 -30.93 10.25 18.78
C LEU A 144 -29.83 9.20 19.04
N LEU A 145 -28.63 9.61 19.46
CA LEU A 145 -27.55 8.74 19.94
C LEU A 145 -27.40 8.76 21.47
N ASP A 146 -28.08 9.70 22.13
CA ASP A 146 -28.35 9.74 23.58
C ASP A 146 -29.75 9.16 23.89
N ASP A 147 -30.49 8.70 22.87
CA ASP A 147 -31.61 7.80 23.09
C ASP A 147 -31.02 6.53 23.66
N LEU A 148 -30.94 6.49 25.00
CA LEU A 148 -30.83 5.33 25.88
C LEU A 148 -30.51 4.08 25.05
N ALA A 149 -29.26 3.97 24.60
CA ALA A 149 -28.64 2.67 24.60
C ALA A 149 -28.66 2.32 26.08
N ASP A 150 -29.78 1.72 26.50
CA ASP A 150 -29.89 0.91 27.67
C ASP A 150 -28.79 -0.13 27.46
N TRP A 151 -27.58 0.23 27.88
CA TRP A 151 -26.69 -0.68 28.57
C TRP A 151 -27.43 -1.09 29.85
N SER A 152 -28.62 -1.67 29.71
CA SER A 152 -29.27 -2.34 30.80
C SER A 152 -28.37 -3.53 31.07
N ASP A 153 -27.87 -3.66 32.29
CA ASP A 153 -27.35 -4.92 32.81
C ASP A 153 -28.45 -6.01 32.89
N GLY A 154 -29.58 -5.82 32.18
CA GLY A 154 -30.63 -6.80 32.04
C GLY A 154 -30.10 -7.96 31.22
N ASP A 155 -30.20 -9.16 31.80
CA ASP A 155 -29.90 -10.44 31.18
C ASP A 155 -30.35 -10.43 29.72
N VAL A 156 -29.37 -10.27 28.82
CA VAL A 156 -29.53 -10.41 27.38
C VAL A 156 -29.99 -11.84 27.16
N SER A 157 -31.26 -12.03 26.80
CA SER A 157 -31.73 -13.32 26.35
C SER A 157 -30.91 -13.68 25.10
N GLU A 158 -30.09 -14.73 25.20
CA GLU A 158 -29.07 -15.15 24.22
C GLU A 158 -29.59 -15.42 22.79
N GLU A 159 -30.89 -15.26 22.51
CA GLU A 159 -31.53 -15.73 21.28
C GLU A 159 -31.94 -14.63 20.27
N GLU A 160 -31.90 -13.32 20.58
CA GLU A 160 -32.43 -12.29 19.65
C GLU A 160 -31.48 -11.13 19.24
N ASP A 161 -30.29 -10.97 19.84
CA ASP A 161 -29.41 -9.80 19.57
C ASP A 161 -28.24 -10.04 18.60
N ASP A 162 -28.06 -11.27 18.09
CA ASP A 162 -26.97 -11.61 17.16
C ASP A 162 -27.09 -10.93 15.78
N GLU A 163 -28.27 -10.45 15.40
CA GLU A 163 -28.47 -9.76 14.10
C GLU A 163 -28.01 -8.29 14.15
N GLY A 164 -28.15 -7.61 15.29
CA GLY A 164 -27.82 -6.19 15.44
C GLY A 164 -26.33 -5.91 15.33
N GLU A 165 -25.50 -6.66 16.07
CA GLU A 165 -24.04 -6.48 16.06
C GLU A 165 -23.38 -6.89 14.73
N ARG A 166 -23.92 -7.91 14.05
CA ARG A 166 -23.50 -8.27 12.70
C ARG A 166 -23.65 -7.09 11.74
N THR A 167 -24.74 -6.31 11.86
CA THR A 167 -24.97 -5.19 10.94
C THR A 167 -23.94 -4.07 11.08
N VAL A 168 -23.42 -3.79 12.28
CA VAL A 168 -22.44 -2.72 12.50
C VAL A 168 -21.08 -3.12 11.93
N TRP A 169 -20.64 -4.35 12.15
CA TRP A 169 -19.38 -4.86 11.60
C TRP A 169 -19.42 -5.01 10.09
N GLU A 170 -20.50 -5.55 9.53
CA GLU A 170 -20.68 -5.63 8.08
C GLU A 170 -20.76 -4.25 7.43
N ARG A 171 -21.44 -3.29 8.08
CA ARG A 171 -21.49 -1.90 7.62
C ARG A 171 -20.12 -1.24 7.73
N ALA A 172 -19.35 -1.45 8.80
CA ALA A 172 -17.98 -0.97 8.91
C ALA A 172 -17.08 -1.55 7.80
N GLN A 173 -17.27 -2.83 7.46
CA GLN A 173 -16.55 -3.47 6.36
C GLN A 173 -16.99 -3.01 4.97
N ARG A 174 -18.24 -2.58 4.77
CA ARG A 174 -18.73 -2.09 3.47
C ARG A 174 -18.55 -0.58 3.27
N GLU A 175 -18.81 0.20 4.31
CA GLU A 175 -19.01 1.66 4.26
C GLU A 175 -17.99 2.41 5.12
N GLY A 176 -17.27 1.71 5.99
CA GLY A 176 -16.24 2.31 6.83
C GLY A 176 -14.95 2.64 6.08
N GLU A 177 -13.98 3.10 6.86
CA GLU A 177 -12.62 3.32 6.40
C GLU A 177 -11.65 2.46 7.20
N GLN A 178 -10.65 1.90 6.52
CA GLN A 178 -9.61 1.09 7.10
C GLN A 178 -8.31 1.89 7.23
N PHE A 179 -7.74 1.97 8.44
CA PHE A 179 -6.45 2.63 8.65
C PHE A 179 -5.34 1.96 7.85
N LEU A 180 -4.58 2.76 7.10
CA LEU A 180 -3.40 2.33 6.37
C LEU A 180 -2.12 2.84 7.05
N PRO A 181 -1.26 1.95 7.55
CA PRO A 181 0.02 2.33 8.12
C PRO A 181 0.89 3.09 7.12
N THR A 182 1.62 4.11 7.58
CA THR A 182 2.52 4.92 6.73
C THR A 182 3.52 4.06 5.96
N LYS A 183 4.00 2.95 6.55
CA LYS A 183 4.89 1.98 5.88
C LYS A 183 4.31 1.39 4.60
N VAL A 184 2.99 1.19 4.54
CA VAL A 184 2.27 0.65 3.37
C VAL A 184 2.18 1.68 2.25
N LEU A 185 2.11 2.96 2.62
CA LEU A 185 1.94 4.07 1.69
C LEU A 185 3.27 4.69 1.23
N ARG A 186 4.40 4.25 1.81
CA ARG A 186 5.74 4.71 1.40
C ARG A 186 5.99 4.35 -0.06
N GLY A 187 6.27 5.39 -0.85
CA GLY A 187 6.50 5.27 -2.28
C GLY A 187 5.25 5.45 -3.14
N LEU A 188 4.05 5.33 -2.55
CA LEU A 188 2.81 5.74 -3.20
C LEU A 188 2.55 7.24 -2.98
N LEU A 189 2.80 7.73 -1.75
CA LEU A 189 2.60 9.11 -1.37
C LEU A 189 3.92 9.82 -1.03
N PRO A 190 4.01 11.16 -1.22
CA PRO A 190 5.15 11.94 -0.76
C PRO A 190 5.34 11.84 0.74
N GLU A 191 6.59 11.82 1.20
CA GLU A 191 6.92 11.69 2.62
C GLU A 191 6.31 12.81 3.48
N ALA A 192 6.26 14.04 2.96
CA ALA A 192 5.63 15.18 3.66
C ALA A 192 4.15 14.91 4.02
N LEU A 193 3.41 14.22 3.16
CA LEU A 193 2.03 13.83 3.46
C LEU A 193 1.98 12.72 4.51
N LEU A 194 2.88 11.73 4.43
CA LEU A 194 2.94 10.62 5.37
C LEU A 194 3.35 11.06 6.79
N THR A 195 4.12 12.15 6.92
CA THR A 195 4.48 12.72 8.22
C THR A 195 3.35 13.58 8.80
N GLY A 196 2.61 14.30 7.94
CA GLY A 196 1.57 15.24 8.38
C GLY A 196 0.16 14.66 8.50
N TYR A 197 -0.09 13.48 7.93
CA TYR A 197 -1.43 12.91 7.81
C TYR A 197 -1.44 11.41 8.14
N ARG A 198 -2.55 10.96 8.76
CA ARG A 198 -2.91 9.55 8.89
C ARG A 198 -3.93 9.19 7.84
N PHE A 199 -3.66 8.11 7.13
CA PHE A 199 -4.46 7.73 5.97
C PHE A 199 -5.37 6.55 6.29
N TYR A 200 -6.58 6.63 5.76
CA TYR A 200 -7.59 5.60 5.82
C TYR A 200 -8.09 5.31 4.40
N GLN A 201 -8.27 4.04 4.06
CA GLN A 201 -8.83 3.61 2.78
C GLN A 201 -10.33 3.43 2.92
N THR A 202 -11.12 3.98 2.01
CA THR A 202 -12.55 3.71 1.99
C THR A 202 -12.80 2.26 1.58
N ASN A 203 -13.65 1.57 2.34
CA ASN A 203 -13.99 0.17 2.08
C ASN A 203 -15.02 0.02 0.94
N SER A 204 -15.69 1.11 0.56
CA SER A 204 -16.66 1.11 -0.52
C SER A 204 -16.00 0.94 -1.88
N TRP A 205 -16.63 0.12 -2.72
CA TRP A 205 -16.15 -0.11 -4.07
C TRP A 205 -16.31 1.16 -4.92
N PRO A 206 -15.33 1.51 -5.77
CA PRO A 206 -14.05 0.84 -5.98
C PRO A 206 -13.03 1.35 -4.96
N ASN A 207 -12.50 0.50 -4.06
CA ASN A 207 -11.61 0.80 -2.92
C ASN A 207 -10.31 1.54 -3.30
N ARG A 208 -10.43 2.76 -3.80
CA ARG A 208 -9.38 3.51 -4.51
C ARG A 208 -9.23 4.92 -3.96
N VAL A 209 -9.98 5.24 -2.91
CA VAL A 209 -9.94 6.53 -2.25
C VAL A 209 -9.27 6.37 -0.90
N LEU A 210 -8.24 7.17 -0.66
CA LEU A 210 -7.61 7.29 0.64
C LEU A 210 -7.94 8.68 1.21
N HIS A 211 -8.34 8.74 2.47
CA HIS A 211 -8.52 9.98 3.21
C HIS A 211 -7.39 10.14 4.23
N GLY A 212 -6.62 11.21 4.08
CA GLY A 212 -5.57 11.66 4.97
C GLY A 212 -6.10 12.70 5.94
N TYR A 213 -6.05 12.40 7.24
CA TYR A 213 -6.47 13.30 8.31
C TYR A 213 -5.26 13.89 8.99
N LYS A 214 -5.29 15.21 9.20
CA LYS A 214 -4.13 15.94 9.70
C LYS A 214 -3.79 15.50 11.11
N VAL A 215 -2.50 15.36 11.35
CA VAL A 215 -1.94 14.95 12.64
C VAL A 215 -1.36 16.18 13.33
N ASN A 216 -1.60 16.33 14.63
CA ASN A 216 -1.04 17.39 15.44
C ASN A 216 0.46 17.12 15.75
N LYS A 217 1.15 18.07 16.39
CA LYS A 217 2.56 17.91 16.78
C LYS A 217 2.82 16.73 17.75
N LYS A 218 1.79 16.24 18.43
CA LYS A 218 1.85 15.09 19.33
C LYS A 218 1.66 13.75 18.61
N GLY A 219 1.39 13.76 17.31
CA GLY A 219 1.13 12.54 16.56
C GLY A 219 -0.32 12.04 16.65
N GLU A 220 -1.22 12.83 17.25
CA GLU A 220 -2.64 12.51 17.40
C GLU A 220 -3.46 13.16 16.29
N GLU A 221 -4.57 12.53 15.92
CA GLU A 221 -5.52 13.12 14.98
C GLU A 221 -6.18 14.34 15.61
N GLU A 222 -6.36 15.40 14.82
CA GLU A 222 -7.08 16.60 15.25
C GLU A 222 -8.52 16.21 15.64
N THR A 223 -8.73 16.04 16.95
CA THR A 223 -9.82 15.22 17.55
C THR A 223 -11.18 15.93 17.57
N THR A 224 -11.28 17.11 16.99
CA THR A 224 -12.46 17.97 17.08
C THR A 224 -13.48 17.67 15.99
N GLY A 225 -14.32 16.67 16.24
CA GLY A 225 -15.57 16.44 15.50
C GLY A 225 -15.39 15.96 14.06
N THR A 226 -16.39 16.25 13.22
CA THR A 226 -16.37 15.94 11.78
C THR A 226 -15.15 16.61 11.15
N PRO A 227 -14.23 15.85 10.54
CA PRO A 227 -12.99 16.40 10.02
C PRO A 227 -13.30 17.42 8.94
N THR A 228 -13.05 18.69 9.26
CA THR A 228 -13.34 19.81 8.37
C THR A 228 -12.37 19.82 7.19
N THR A 229 -11.10 19.51 7.44
CA THR A 229 -10.04 19.50 6.42
C THR A 229 -9.43 18.11 6.31
N PHE A 230 -9.44 17.55 5.11
CA PHE A 230 -8.80 16.26 4.83
C PHE A 230 -8.16 16.25 3.45
N VAL A 231 -7.15 15.39 3.29
CA VAL A 231 -6.53 15.12 2.00
C VAL A 231 -7.21 13.90 1.39
N GLU A 232 -7.67 14.00 0.16
CA GLU A 232 -8.23 12.90 -0.59
C GLU A 232 -7.23 12.45 -1.65
N VAL A 233 -6.92 11.16 -1.67
CA VAL A 233 -6.07 10.54 -2.69
C VAL A 233 -6.92 9.57 -3.49
N ARG A 234 -7.19 9.88 -4.75
CA ARG A 234 -7.87 8.96 -5.68
C ARG A 234 -6.86 8.23 -6.55
N LEU A 235 -6.90 6.91 -6.53
CA LEU A 235 -6.19 6.06 -7.48
C LEU A 235 -7.02 5.89 -8.75
N VAL A 236 -6.71 6.71 -9.75
CA VAL A 236 -7.34 6.68 -11.07
C VAL A 236 -6.56 5.73 -11.98
N LYS A 237 -7.26 4.89 -12.73
CA LYS A 237 -6.60 4.10 -13.79
C LYS A 237 -6.33 5.04 -14.97
N CYS A 238 -5.06 5.31 -15.28
CA CYS A 238 -4.66 6.19 -16.37
C CYS A 238 -4.26 5.36 -17.60
N ALA A 239 -4.82 5.70 -18.76
CA ALA A 239 -4.86 4.82 -19.92
C ALA A 239 -3.53 4.66 -20.67
N CYS A 240 -2.53 5.54 -20.48
CA CYS A 240 -1.22 5.38 -21.09
C CYS A 240 -0.22 6.41 -20.55
N VAL A 241 0.93 5.96 -20.05
CA VAL A 241 2.04 6.83 -19.68
C VAL A 241 2.95 6.95 -20.90
N THR A 242 3.00 8.12 -21.55
CA THR A 242 4.00 8.38 -22.60
C THR A 242 5.31 8.82 -21.92
N PRO A 243 6.49 8.29 -22.29
CA PRO A 243 6.82 7.49 -23.48
C PRO A 243 6.77 5.96 -23.29
N THR A 244 6.58 5.46 -22.07
CA THR A 244 6.71 4.02 -21.76
C THR A 244 5.57 3.15 -22.26
N ARG A 245 4.47 3.75 -22.76
CA ARG A 245 3.21 3.07 -23.15
C ARG A 245 2.63 2.15 -22.07
N THR A 246 3.11 2.26 -20.84
CA THR A 246 2.64 1.46 -19.72
C THR A 246 1.29 2.00 -19.28
N ARG A 247 0.31 1.11 -19.14
CA ARG A 247 -0.91 1.43 -18.40
C ARG A 247 -0.53 1.54 -16.93
N GLY A 248 -1.03 2.58 -16.29
CA GLY A 248 -0.62 2.94 -14.96
C GLY A 248 -1.80 3.41 -14.13
N TRP A 249 -1.58 3.44 -12.84
CA TRP A 249 -2.42 4.16 -11.91
C TRP A 249 -1.89 5.57 -11.78
N GLN A 250 -2.76 6.51 -11.48
CA GLN A 250 -2.42 7.89 -11.16
C GLN A 250 -3.07 8.17 -9.82
N ALA A 251 -2.29 8.60 -8.84
CA ALA A 251 -2.79 9.12 -7.59
C ALA A 251 -3.03 10.62 -7.74
N THR A 252 -4.30 11.01 -7.78
CA THR A 252 -4.71 12.41 -7.72
C THR A 252 -4.90 12.79 -6.26
N VAL A 253 -4.13 13.75 -5.77
CA VAL A 253 -4.18 14.25 -4.40
C VAL A 253 -4.91 15.58 -4.39
N ALA A 254 -6.02 15.66 -3.67
CA ALA A 254 -6.80 16.86 -3.45
C ALA A 254 -6.86 17.21 -1.97
N LEU A 255 -6.81 18.49 -1.62
CA LEU A 255 -7.07 19.00 -0.28
C LEU A 255 -8.48 19.56 -0.24
N HIS A 256 -9.30 19.01 0.67
CA HIS A 256 -10.65 19.47 0.92
C HIS A 256 -10.63 20.43 2.12
N ILE A 257 -11.14 21.64 1.92
CA ILE A 257 -11.32 22.67 2.94
C ILE A 257 -12.80 23.07 2.93
N PRO A 258 -13.48 23.20 4.08
CA PRO A 258 -14.90 23.54 4.09
C PRO A 258 -15.16 24.89 3.43
N GLY A 259 -16.28 24.98 2.69
CA GLY A 259 -16.67 26.20 1.99
C GLY A 259 -15.79 26.57 0.79
N ARG A 260 -14.85 25.70 0.39
CA ARG A 260 -14.00 25.91 -0.78
C ARG A 260 -14.04 24.69 -1.70
N GLY A 261 -13.80 24.91 -2.99
CA GLY A 261 -13.60 23.83 -3.94
C GLY A 261 -12.34 23.00 -3.62
N PRO A 262 -12.23 21.77 -4.12
CA PRO A 262 -11.06 20.92 -3.90
C PRO A 262 -9.80 21.55 -4.52
N TYR A 263 -8.73 21.62 -3.72
CA TYR A 263 -7.42 22.08 -4.20
C TYR A 263 -6.58 20.88 -4.64
N TYR A 264 -6.35 20.72 -5.94
CA TYR A 264 -5.49 19.66 -6.45
C TYR A 264 -4.03 19.96 -6.11
N LEU A 265 -3.45 19.17 -5.21
CA LEU A 265 -2.09 19.34 -4.72
C LEU A 265 -1.07 18.66 -5.63
N LEU A 266 -1.40 17.46 -6.11
CA LEU A 266 -0.43 16.63 -6.80
C LEU A 266 -1.09 15.59 -7.69
N SER A 267 -0.47 15.33 -8.84
CA SER A 267 -0.81 14.23 -9.73
C SER A 267 0.41 13.32 -9.81
N LEU A 268 0.43 12.26 -9.01
CA LEU A 268 1.49 11.26 -9.04
C LEU A 268 1.12 10.15 -9.99
N LEU A 269 2.01 9.88 -10.93
CA LEU A 269 1.82 8.81 -11.88
C LEU A 269 2.55 7.55 -11.37
N TYR A 270 1.79 6.49 -11.12
CA TYR A 270 2.24 5.19 -10.66
C TYR A 270 2.08 4.15 -11.78
N ALA A 271 3.14 3.86 -12.53
CA ALA A 271 3.09 2.84 -13.58
C ALA A 271 3.05 1.43 -12.95
N ALA A 272 1.87 0.82 -12.87
CA ALA A 272 1.74 -0.61 -12.60
C ALA A 272 0.42 -1.18 -13.14
N GLU A 273 0.40 -1.47 -14.44
CA GLU A 273 -0.31 -2.62 -15.01
C GLU A 273 0.41 -3.00 -16.31
N GLY A 274 1.19 -4.09 -16.27
CA GLY A 274 1.74 -4.72 -17.46
C GLY A 274 0.64 -5.48 -18.20
N THR A 275 -0.32 -4.78 -18.79
CA THR A 275 -1.26 -5.38 -19.74
C THR A 275 -0.96 -4.86 -21.13
N TRP A 276 -0.43 -5.77 -21.96
CA TRP A 276 -0.22 -5.56 -23.38
C TRP A 276 -1.57 -5.35 -24.08
N VAL A 277 -1.65 -4.33 -24.93
CA VAL A 277 -2.77 -4.16 -25.86
C VAL A 277 -2.28 -4.74 -27.19
N PRO A 278 -2.97 -5.73 -27.77
CA PRO A 278 -2.67 -6.16 -29.12
C PRO A 278 -2.76 -4.97 -30.06
N LYS A 279 -1.77 -4.81 -30.95
CA LYS A 279 -1.98 -3.94 -32.10
C LYS A 279 -3.12 -4.57 -32.90
N GLU A 280 -4.26 -3.89 -32.98
CA GLU A 280 -5.19 -4.14 -34.08
C GLU A 280 -4.41 -3.88 -35.37
N VAL A 281 -4.30 -4.93 -36.18
CA VAL A 281 -3.69 -4.94 -37.51
C VAL A 281 -4.73 -4.47 -38.51
#